data_AF-A0A1G0LQN0-F1
#
_entry.id   AF-A0A1G0LQN0-F1
#
_cell.length_a   1.000
_cell.length_b   1.000
_cell.length_c   1.000
_cell.angle_alpha   90.00
_cell.angle_beta   90.00
_cell.angle_gamma   90.00
#
_symmetry.space_group_name_H-M   'P 1'
#
loop_
_entity.id
_entity.type
_entity.pdbx_description
1 polymer ?
#
loop_
_entity_poly.entity_id
_entity_poly.type
_entity_poly.pdbx_seq_one_letter_code
_entity_poly.pdbx_strand_id
1 'polypeptide(L)'
;MTSATIRAWLHAGTALLLLILSENGRSWWLTGIAAVALAFDGVRLRVPAVRRLVERLLPVYRPAEAHRVSGGAWLMVGYALAGWMPGRAAVGGILAGAVLDPVAGLVGRRLGQGQHKSWAGSAAGMVTAAAALMLVGGSAPEAVFGALVGAAAERWPGPFDDNLVVAPAVGLALWAAGAA
;
A
#
# COMPACT_ATOMS: atom_id res chain seq x y z
N MET A 1 -8.90 8.45 18.16
CA MET A 1 -7.77 7.85 17.41
C MET A 1 -7.18 8.89 16.49
N THR A 2 -5.86 8.91 16.27
CA THR A 2 -5.26 9.85 15.29
C THR A 2 -5.61 9.41 13.86
N SER A 3 -5.64 10.35 12.91
CA SER A 3 -5.89 10.04 11.49
C SER A 3 -4.87 9.01 10.94
N ALA A 4 -3.66 8.99 11.49
CA ALA A 4 -2.63 8.03 11.14
C ALA A 4 -2.94 6.60 11.61
N THR A 5 -3.50 6.44 12.81
CA THR A 5 -3.94 5.14 13.32
C THR A 5 -5.10 4.60 12.48
N ILE A 6 -6.08 5.44 12.15
CA ILE A 6 -7.21 5.06 11.29
C ILE A 6 -6.72 4.60 9.91
N ARG A 7 -5.78 5.34 9.30
CA ARG A 7 -5.17 4.93 8.02
C ARG A 7 -4.46 3.59 8.10
N ALA A 8 -3.71 3.33 9.17
CA ALA A 8 -3.05 2.03 9.35
C ALA A 8 -4.06 0.88 9.41
N TRP A 9 -5.17 1.06 10.14
CA TRP A 9 -6.26 0.07 10.16
C TRP A 9 -6.96 -0.08 8.82
N LEU A 10 -7.14 1.01 8.06
CA LEU A 10 -7.69 0.93 6.71
C LEU A 10 -6.76 0.16 5.77
N HIS A 11 -5.43 0.33 5.87
CA HIS A 11 -4.47 -0.46 5.09
C HIS A 11 -4.55 -1.94 5.45
N ALA A 12 -4.52 -2.28 6.74
CA ALA A 12 -4.59 -3.66 7.20
C ALA A 12 -5.94 -4.33 6.83
N GLY A 13 -7.05 -3.62 7.05
CA GLY A 13 -8.40 -4.12 6.75
C GLY A 13 -8.66 -4.28 5.26
N THR A 14 -8.22 -3.31 4.43
CA THR A 14 -8.31 -3.45 2.97
C THR A 14 -7.42 -4.57 2.48
N ALA A 15 -6.17 -4.68 2.97
CA ALA A 15 -5.30 -5.77 2.58
C ALA A 15 -5.84 -7.15 2.94
N LEU A 16 -6.38 -7.33 4.16
CA LEU A 16 -7.00 -8.60 4.55
C LEU A 16 -8.16 -8.97 3.62
N LEU A 17 -9.06 -8.01 3.34
CA LEU A 17 -10.15 -8.22 2.40
C LEU A 17 -9.64 -8.58 1.00
N LEU A 18 -8.60 -7.89 0.52
CA LEU A 18 -8.08 -8.09 -0.82
C LEU A 18 -7.24 -9.36 -0.95
N LEU A 19 -6.58 -9.81 0.11
CA LEU A 19 -5.92 -11.11 0.18
C LEU A 19 -6.94 -12.24 -0.02
N ILE A 20 -8.07 -12.18 0.72
CA ILE A 20 -9.19 -13.13 0.56
C ILE A 20 -9.74 -13.12 -0.88
N LEU A 21 -9.82 -11.94 -1.51
CA LEU A 21 -10.29 -11.83 -2.89
C LEU A 21 -9.25 -12.31 -3.92
N SER A 22 -7.96 -12.19 -3.61
CA SER A 22 -6.86 -12.54 -4.50
C SER A 22 -6.65 -14.06 -4.65
N GLU A 23 -6.94 -14.85 -3.60
CA GLU A 23 -6.80 -16.32 -3.64
C GLU A 23 -7.70 -17.00 -4.68
N ASN A 24 -8.74 -16.31 -5.16
CA ASN A 24 -9.64 -16.82 -6.19
C ASN A 24 -9.16 -16.57 -7.62
N GLY A 25 -7.97 -16.01 -7.84
CA GLY A 25 -7.41 -15.73 -9.16
C GLY A 25 -8.19 -14.70 -9.98
N ARG A 26 -9.06 -13.91 -9.33
CA ARG A 26 -9.94 -12.93 -9.99
C ARG A 26 -9.46 -11.50 -9.75
N SER A 27 -8.31 -11.15 -10.32
CA SER A 27 -7.72 -9.80 -10.32
C SER A 27 -8.65 -8.71 -10.88
N TRP A 28 -9.69 -9.11 -11.60
CA TRP A 28 -10.79 -8.24 -12.05
C TRP A 28 -11.52 -7.54 -10.91
N TRP A 29 -11.67 -8.16 -9.73
CA TRP A 29 -12.30 -7.51 -8.57
C TRP A 29 -11.44 -6.35 -8.06
N LEU A 30 -10.13 -6.57 -7.93
CA LEU A 30 -9.19 -5.53 -7.52
C LEU A 30 -9.18 -4.37 -8.53
N THR A 31 -9.20 -4.71 -9.82
CA THR A 31 -9.29 -3.73 -10.91
C THR A 31 -10.59 -2.93 -10.84
N GLY A 32 -11.73 -3.59 -10.58
CA GLY A 32 -13.02 -2.94 -10.39
C GLY A 32 -13.04 -2.00 -9.17
N ILE A 33 -12.49 -2.44 -8.04
CA ILE A 33 -12.36 -1.61 -6.83
C ILE A 33 -11.46 -0.39 -7.10
N ALA A 34 -10.33 -0.58 -7.78
CA ALA A 34 -9.44 0.51 -8.18
C ALA A 34 -10.14 1.51 -9.11
N ALA A 35 -10.91 1.03 -10.08
CA ALA A 35 -11.71 1.88 -10.98
C ALA A 35 -12.76 2.70 -10.21
N VAL A 36 -13.47 2.08 -9.25
CA VAL A 36 -14.42 2.78 -8.38
C VAL A 36 -13.72 3.83 -7.51
N ALA A 37 -12.56 3.50 -6.93
CA ALA A 37 -11.78 4.44 -6.12
C ALA A 37 -11.32 5.66 -6.94
N LEU A 38 -10.82 5.44 -8.16
CA LEU A 38 -10.43 6.51 -9.08
C LEU A 38 -11.62 7.33 -9.55
N ALA A 39 -12.76 6.71 -9.85
CA ALA A 39 -13.99 7.41 -10.24
C ALA A 39 -14.49 8.29 -9.09
N PHE A 40 -14.51 7.76 -7.87
CA PHE A 40 -14.87 8.50 -6.67
C PHE A 40 -13.94 9.71 -6.46
N ASP A 41 -12.62 9.53 -6.54
CA ASP A 41 -11.68 10.64 -6.43
C ASP A 41 -11.83 11.64 -7.59
N GLY A 42 -12.12 11.16 -8.79
CA GLY A 42 -12.41 12.00 -9.96
C GLY A 42 -13.63 12.90 -9.75
N VAL A 43 -14.68 12.40 -9.09
CA VAL A 43 -15.85 13.19 -8.68
C VAL A 43 -15.48 14.15 -7.55
N ARG A 44 -14.78 13.68 -6.52
CA ARG A 44 -14.32 14.50 -5.39
C ARG A 44 -13.51 15.71 -5.85
N LEU A 45 -12.59 15.52 -6.79
CA LEU A 45 -11.72 16.59 -7.28
C LEU A 45 -12.43 17.59 -8.20
N ARG A 46 -13.47 17.15 -8.92
CA ARG A 46 -14.24 18.01 -9.84
C ARG A 46 -15.39 18.74 -9.17
N VAL A 47 -15.97 18.18 -8.10
CA VAL A 47 -17.18 18.70 -7.46
C VAL A 47 -16.87 19.21 -6.05
N PRO A 48 -16.72 20.54 -5.84
CA PRO A 48 -16.34 21.11 -4.54
C PRO A 48 -17.29 20.75 -3.39
N ALA A 49 -18.58 20.55 -3.68
CA ALA A 49 -19.55 20.12 -2.69
C ALA A 49 -19.25 18.71 -2.16
N VAL A 50 -18.89 17.77 -3.04
CA VAL A 50 -18.49 16.41 -2.67
C VAL A 50 -17.19 16.44 -1.87
N ARG A 51 -16.19 17.22 -2.30
CA ARG A 51 -14.94 17.38 -1.52
C ARG A 51 -15.21 17.83 -0.08
N ARG A 52 -15.99 18.90 0.11
CA ARG A 52 -16.31 19.43 1.45
C ARG A 52 -17.10 18.42 2.30
N LEU A 53 -18.02 17.67 1.69
CA LEU A 53 -18.76 16.63 2.38
C LEU A 53 -17.84 15.50 2.84
N VAL A 54 -16.97 15.03 1.94
CA VAL A 54 -16.00 13.97 2.23
C VAL A 54 -15.02 14.39 3.31
N GLU A 55 -14.47 15.62 3.26
CA GLU A 55 -13.57 16.14 4.30
C GLU A 55 -14.24 16.25 5.68
N ARG A 56 -15.56 16.51 5.72
CA ARG A 56 -16.33 16.55 6.97
C ARG A 56 -16.61 15.15 7.54
N LEU A 57 -16.93 14.18 6.68
CA LEU A 57 -17.33 12.83 7.09
C LEU A 57 -16.15 11.88 7.30
N LEU A 58 -15.07 12.05 6.53
CA LEU A 58 -13.92 11.14 6.49
C LEU A 58 -12.64 11.92 6.79
N PRO A 59 -12.23 12.06 8.07
CA PRO A 59 -11.01 12.75 8.48
C PRO A 59 -9.74 11.91 8.22
N VAL A 60 -9.70 11.22 7.09
CA VAL A 60 -8.65 10.28 6.68
C VAL A 60 -7.66 10.94 5.72
N TYR A 61 -8.15 11.88 4.90
CA TYR A 61 -7.36 12.60 3.90
C TYR A 61 -6.30 13.50 4.53
N ARG A 62 -5.12 13.53 3.92
CA ARG A 62 -4.05 14.46 4.27
C ARG A 62 -4.36 15.84 3.65
N PRO A 63 -3.91 16.97 4.25
CA PRO A 63 -4.10 18.30 3.66
C PRO A 63 -3.60 18.40 2.21
N ALA A 64 -2.48 17.73 1.91
CA ALA A 64 -1.92 17.69 0.57
C ALA A 64 -2.79 16.93 -0.46
N GLU A 65 -3.75 16.10 -0.02
CA GLU A 65 -4.66 15.33 -0.89
C GLU A 65 -5.94 16.09 -1.26
N ALA A 66 -6.14 17.31 -0.77
CA ALA A 66 -7.34 18.11 -1.06
C ALA A 66 -7.52 18.41 -2.57
N HIS A 67 -6.42 18.45 -3.32
CA HIS A 67 -6.40 18.84 -4.74
C HIS A 67 -5.73 17.82 -5.67
N ARG A 68 -5.50 16.60 -5.18
CA ARG A 68 -4.91 15.50 -5.96
C ARG A 68 -5.57 14.17 -5.62
N VAL A 69 -5.35 13.17 -6.46
CA VAL A 69 -5.77 11.79 -6.19
C VAL A 69 -5.19 11.37 -4.83
N SER A 70 -6.03 10.75 -4.01
CA SER A 70 -5.70 10.36 -2.64
C SER A 70 -4.78 9.15 -2.60
N GLY A 71 -3.99 9.02 -1.53
CA GLY A 71 -3.18 7.83 -1.31
C GLY A 71 -4.03 6.55 -1.26
N GLY A 72 -5.27 6.64 -0.78
CA GLY A 72 -6.21 5.50 -0.76
C GLY A 72 -6.60 5.02 -2.17
N ALA A 73 -6.84 5.94 -3.11
CA ALA A 73 -7.10 5.55 -4.50
C ALA A 73 -5.84 4.96 -5.15
N TRP A 74 -4.66 5.57 -4.92
CA TRP A 74 -3.39 5.03 -5.40
C TRP A 74 -3.08 3.65 -4.82
N LEU A 75 -3.41 3.40 -3.55
CA LEU A 75 -3.28 2.11 -2.90
C LEU A 75 -4.10 1.03 -3.63
N MET A 76 -5.36 1.33 -3.96
CA MET A 76 -6.20 0.37 -4.69
C MET A 76 -5.64 0.07 -6.08
N VAL A 77 -5.09 1.08 -6.77
CA VAL A 77 -4.41 0.87 -8.06
C VAL A 77 -3.16 0.01 -7.89
N GLY A 78 -2.32 0.29 -6.89
CA GLY A 78 -1.12 -0.50 -6.58
C GLY A 78 -1.47 -1.96 -6.27
N TYR A 79 -2.52 -2.21 -5.50
CA TYR A 79 -3.01 -3.56 -5.24
C TYR A 79 -3.60 -4.24 -6.47
N ALA A 80 -4.33 -3.52 -7.32
CA ALA A 80 -4.82 -4.07 -8.58
C ALA A 80 -3.66 -4.52 -9.48
N LEU A 81 -2.63 -3.67 -9.63
CA LEU A 81 -1.43 -3.99 -10.40
C LEU A 81 -0.67 -5.19 -9.84
N ALA A 82 -0.46 -5.24 -8.52
CA ALA A 82 0.15 -6.40 -7.86
C ALA A 82 -0.70 -7.68 -8.04
N GLY A 83 -2.03 -7.55 -7.97
CA GLY A 83 -2.97 -8.65 -8.12
C GLY A 83 -2.96 -9.34 -9.47
N TRP A 84 -2.37 -8.74 -10.51
CA TRP A 84 -2.17 -9.37 -11.82
C TRP A 84 -0.94 -10.29 -11.87
N MET A 85 -0.10 -10.30 -10.84
CA MET A 85 1.02 -11.22 -10.72
C MET A 85 0.51 -12.64 -10.40
N PRO A 86 1.24 -13.70 -10.80
CA PRO A 86 0.81 -15.06 -10.52
C PRO A 86 0.95 -15.42 -9.03
N GLY A 87 -0.02 -16.23 -8.57
CA GLY A 87 -0.10 -16.86 -7.25
C GLY A 87 0.55 -16.09 -6.11
N ARG A 88 1.65 -16.60 -5.55
CA ARG A 88 2.24 -16.06 -4.31
C ARG A 88 2.85 -14.67 -4.50
N ALA A 89 3.24 -14.29 -5.71
CA ALA A 89 3.77 -12.96 -5.99
C ALA A 89 2.71 -11.87 -5.83
N ALA A 90 1.47 -12.12 -6.28
CA ALA A 90 0.35 -11.17 -6.08
C ALA A 90 0.03 -10.96 -4.60
N VAL A 91 -0.12 -12.07 -3.87
CA VAL A 91 -0.40 -12.08 -2.43
C VAL A 91 0.71 -11.36 -1.68
N GLY A 92 1.97 -11.67 -1.98
CA GLY A 92 3.14 -11.06 -1.36
C GLY A 92 3.25 -9.56 -1.62
N GLY A 93 2.98 -9.12 -2.86
CA GLY A 93 2.98 -7.69 -3.21
C GLY A 93 1.91 -6.90 -2.44
N ILE A 94 0.67 -7.38 -2.42
CA ILE A 94 -0.44 -6.75 -1.68
C ILE A 94 -0.12 -6.71 -0.18
N LEU A 95 0.31 -7.84 0.39
CA LEU A 95 0.63 -7.95 1.81
C LEU A 95 1.76 -7.01 2.22
N ALA A 96 2.84 -6.94 1.43
CA ALA A 96 3.95 -6.05 1.71
C ALA A 96 3.52 -4.58 1.63
N GLY A 97 2.77 -4.17 0.59
CA GLY A 97 2.22 -2.81 0.49
C GLY A 97 1.32 -2.43 1.68
N ALA A 98 0.59 -3.40 2.22
CA ALA A 98 -0.31 -3.20 3.35
C ALA A 98 0.38 -2.93 4.68
N VAL A 99 1.55 -3.53 4.91
CA VAL A 99 2.23 -3.45 6.20
C VAL A 99 3.38 -2.46 6.19
N LEU A 100 4.06 -2.31 5.05
CA LEU A 100 5.31 -1.56 4.98
C LEU A 100 5.10 -0.08 5.26
N ASP A 101 4.22 0.61 4.50
CA ASP A 101 4.00 2.06 4.69
C ASP A 101 3.38 2.39 6.06
N PRO A 102 2.36 1.67 6.55
CA PRO A 102 1.80 1.95 7.88
C PRO A 102 2.81 1.78 9.02
N VAL A 103 3.63 0.72 8.98
CA VAL A 103 4.66 0.49 10.00
C VAL A 103 5.78 1.50 9.88
N ALA A 104 6.25 1.78 8.66
CA ALA A 104 7.27 2.80 8.42
C ALA A 104 6.83 4.17 8.91
N GLY A 105 5.59 4.57 8.64
CA GLY A 105 5.00 5.79 9.15
C GLY A 105 4.83 5.78 10.67
N LEU A 106 4.40 4.67 11.28
CA LEU A 106 4.17 4.57 12.72
C LEU A 106 5.48 4.67 13.52
N VAL A 107 6.48 3.87 13.13
CA VAL A 107 7.80 3.87 13.76
C VAL A 107 8.55 5.15 13.42
N GLY A 108 8.47 5.58 12.16
CA GLY A 108 9.16 6.77 11.69
C GLY A 108 8.72 8.05 12.37
N ARG A 109 7.43 8.20 12.71
CA ARG A 109 6.95 9.33 13.52
C ARG A 109 7.47 9.32 14.95
N ARG A 110 7.68 8.15 15.55
CA ARG A 110 8.16 8.01 16.93
C ARG A 110 9.67 8.18 17.05
N LEU A 111 10.43 7.62 16.12
CA LEU A 111 11.89 7.52 16.19
C LEU A 111 12.61 8.44 15.18
N GLY A 112 11.92 8.95 14.18
CA GLY A 112 12.51 9.70 13.06
C GLY A 112 12.68 11.19 13.28
N GLN A 113 12.41 11.70 14.48
CA GLN A 113 12.67 13.11 14.87
C GLN A 113 12.05 14.13 13.91
N GLY A 114 10.84 13.87 13.39
CA GLY A 114 10.12 14.81 12.51
C GLY A 114 10.43 14.66 11.01
N GLN A 115 11.30 13.73 10.61
CA GLN A 115 11.49 13.39 9.20
C GLN A 115 10.21 12.79 8.59
N HIS A 116 9.88 13.21 7.36
CA HIS A 116 8.74 12.65 6.63
C HIS A 116 8.92 11.15 6.34
N LYS A 117 10.14 10.76 5.92
CA LYS A 117 10.58 9.37 5.74
C LYS A 117 11.88 9.17 6.51
N SER A 118 11.90 8.27 7.49
CA SER A 118 13.07 8.05 8.35
C SER A 118 13.65 6.66 8.16
N TRP A 119 14.96 6.52 8.35
CA TRP A 119 15.64 5.22 8.26
C TRP A 119 15.08 4.20 9.26
N ALA A 120 14.77 4.64 10.48
CA ALA A 120 14.14 3.78 11.49
C ALA A 120 12.75 3.29 11.04
N GLY A 121 11.97 4.16 10.38
CA GLY A 121 10.69 3.80 9.77
C GLY A 121 10.86 2.75 8.67
N SER A 122 11.66 3.05 7.65
CA SER A 122 11.86 2.13 6.52
C SER A 122 12.44 0.78 6.96
N ALA A 123 13.36 0.76 7.95
CA ALA A 123 13.89 -0.48 8.50
C ALA A 123 12.82 -1.31 9.22
N ALA A 124 11.95 -0.68 10.02
CA ALA A 124 10.86 -1.39 10.68
C ALA A 124 9.81 -1.91 9.68
N GLY A 125 9.51 -1.12 8.65
CA GLY A 125 8.65 -1.53 7.53
C GLY A 125 9.23 -2.74 6.79
N MET A 126 10.54 -2.71 6.47
CA MET A 126 11.26 -3.80 5.83
C MET A 126 11.19 -5.10 6.66
N VAL A 127 11.51 -5.03 7.96
CA VAL A 127 11.47 -6.21 8.85
C VAL A 127 10.05 -6.79 8.92
N THR A 128 9.04 -5.94 9.01
CA THR A 128 7.64 -6.37 9.07
C THR A 128 7.19 -6.98 7.74
N ALA A 129 7.57 -6.39 6.61
CA ALA A 129 7.29 -6.93 5.29
C ALA A 129 7.97 -8.29 5.09
N ALA A 130 9.24 -8.44 5.47
CA ALA A 130 9.94 -9.72 5.39
C ALA A 130 9.24 -10.81 6.22
N ALA A 131 8.85 -10.48 7.46
CA ALA A 131 8.08 -11.40 8.30
C ALA A 131 6.73 -11.78 7.66
N ALA A 132 6.02 -10.81 7.09
CA ALA A 132 4.74 -11.04 6.41
C ALA A 132 4.91 -11.95 5.18
N LEU A 133 5.95 -11.73 4.38
CA LEU A 133 6.26 -12.56 3.20
C LEU A 133 6.61 -14.00 3.58
N MET A 134 7.31 -14.22 4.69
CA MET A 134 7.55 -15.57 5.23
C MET A 134 6.24 -16.25 5.67
N LEU A 135 5.30 -15.51 6.26
CA LEU A 135 4.01 -16.07 6.71
C LEU A 135 3.14 -16.58 5.55
N VAL A 136 3.33 -16.04 4.34
CA VAL A 136 2.67 -16.51 3.11
C VAL A 136 3.53 -17.51 2.31
N GLY A 137 4.45 -18.18 3.02
CA GLY A 137 5.25 -19.29 2.50
C GLY A 137 6.55 -18.89 1.80
N GLY A 138 6.95 -17.61 1.86
CA GLY A 138 8.21 -17.10 1.28
C GLY A 138 9.43 -17.81 1.86
N SER A 139 10.37 -18.19 1.00
CA SER A 139 11.72 -18.56 1.49
C SER A 139 12.38 -17.33 2.12
N ALA A 140 13.30 -17.53 3.07
CA ALA A 140 13.98 -16.39 3.69
C ALA A 140 14.68 -15.46 2.67
N PRO A 141 15.38 -15.97 1.63
CA PRO A 141 15.93 -15.11 0.58
C PRO A 141 14.87 -14.32 -0.20
N GLU A 142 13.76 -14.95 -0.60
CA GLU A 142 12.64 -14.26 -1.27
C GLU A 142 12.06 -13.14 -0.40
N ALA A 143 11.79 -13.45 0.86
CA ALA A 143 11.18 -12.52 1.80
C ALA A 143 12.08 -11.31 2.07
N VAL A 144 13.39 -11.53 2.27
CA VAL A 144 14.36 -10.45 2.44
C VAL A 144 14.47 -9.62 1.16
N PHE A 145 14.56 -10.27 -0.01
CA PHE A 145 14.67 -9.58 -1.28
C PHE A 145 13.43 -8.72 -1.58
N GLY A 146 12.23 -9.29 -1.45
CA GLY A 146 10.97 -8.58 -1.63
C GLY A 146 10.83 -7.41 -0.66
N ALA A 147 11.16 -7.61 0.61
CA ALA A 147 11.12 -6.54 1.62
C ALA A 147 12.11 -5.41 1.35
N LEU A 148 13.33 -5.73 0.89
CA LEU A 148 14.33 -4.73 0.48
C LEU A 148 13.84 -3.90 -0.71
N VAL A 149 13.26 -4.55 -1.73
CA VAL A 149 12.67 -3.84 -2.88
C VAL A 149 11.51 -2.96 -2.43
N GLY A 150 10.63 -3.45 -1.54
CA GLY A 150 9.53 -2.67 -0.99
C GLY A 150 10.00 -1.45 -0.22
N ALA A 151 11.04 -1.59 0.61
CA ALA A 151 11.60 -0.47 1.38
C ALA A 151 12.31 0.55 0.47
N ALA A 152 12.98 0.08 -0.60
CA ALA A 152 13.56 0.95 -1.61
C ALA A 152 12.48 1.72 -2.38
N ALA A 153 11.38 1.04 -2.76
CA ALA A 153 10.23 1.66 -3.42
C ALA A 153 9.53 2.68 -2.52
N GLU A 154 9.36 2.39 -1.23
CA GLU A 154 8.82 3.34 -0.26
C GLU A 154 9.69 4.59 -0.17
N ARG A 155 11.01 4.43 -0.11
CA ARG A 155 11.93 5.58 -0.01
C ARG A 155 12.17 6.31 -1.32
N TRP A 156 11.71 5.77 -2.45
CA TRP A 156 12.00 6.34 -3.75
C TRP A 156 11.42 7.76 -3.85
N PRO A 157 12.24 8.80 -4.16
CA PRO A 157 11.78 10.18 -4.25
C PRO A 157 11.11 10.49 -5.61
N GLY A 158 10.63 9.46 -6.30
CA GLY A 158 10.00 9.60 -7.61
C GLY A 158 8.70 10.41 -7.58
N PRO A 159 8.11 10.70 -8.76
CA PRO A 159 6.90 11.50 -8.86
C PRO A 159 5.62 10.75 -8.45
N PHE A 160 5.71 9.43 -8.24
CA PHE A 160 4.56 8.57 -7.94
C PHE A 160 4.36 8.39 -6.44
N ASP A 161 3.10 8.19 -6.05
CA ASP A 161 2.71 7.91 -4.67
C ASP A 161 3.25 6.55 -4.22
N ASP A 162 3.74 6.43 -2.99
CA ASP A 162 4.27 5.17 -2.45
C ASP A 162 3.22 4.05 -2.43
N ASN A 163 1.95 4.40 -2.19
CA ASN A 163 0.85 3.45 -2.23
C ASN A 163 0.63 2.82 -3.62
N LEU A 164 1.04 3.50 -4.69
CA LEU A 164 0.99 2.96 -6.05
C LEU A 164 2.16 2.01 -6.33
N VAL A 165 3.36 2.32 -5.82
CA VAL A 165 4.61 1.71 -6.30
C VAL A 165 5.01 0.49 -5.47
N VAL A 166 4.80 0.51 -4.15
CA VAL A 166 5.34 -0.52 -3.25
C VAL A 166 4.79 -1.91 -3.59
N ALA A 167 3.46 -2.08 -3.65
CA ALA A 167 2.87 -3.40 -3.87
C ALA A 167 3.26 -4.03 -5.23
N PRO A 168 3.20 -3.30 -6.37
CA PRO A 168 3.66 -3.83 -7.65
C PRO A 168 5.15 -4.13 -7.68
N ALA A 169 5.98 -3.28 -7.07
CA ALA A 169 7.43 -3.49 -7.05
C ALA A 169 7.80 -4.77 -6.29
N VAL A 170 7.16 -5.01 -5.14
CA VAL A 170 7.37 -6.25 -4.37
C VAL A 170 6.83 -7.46 -5.13
N GLY A 171 5.62 -7.37 -5.69
CA GLY A 171 5.04 -8.48 -6.48
C GLY A 171 5.93 -8.86 -7.66
N LEU A 172 6.42 -7.86 -8.41
CA LEU A 172 7.33 -8.08 -9.53
C LEU A 172 8.66 -8.71 -9.08
N ALA A 173 9.22 -8.26 -7.95
CA ALA A 173 10.46 -8.80 -7.41
C ALA A 173 10.32 -10.27 -6.99
N LEU A 174 9.21 -10.62 -6.33
CA LEU A 174 8.92 -12.00 -5.93
C LEU A 174 8.70 -12.89 -7.15
N TRP A 175 7.95 -12.41 -8.14
CA TRP A 175 7.77 -13.15 -9.39
C TRP A 175 9.10 -13.39 -10.12
N ALA A 176 9.95 -12.37 -10.22
CA ALA A 176 11.28 -12.49 -10.83
C ALA A 176 12.21 -13.43 -10.04
N ALA A 177 12.01 -13.57 -8.73
CA ALA A 177 12.71 -14.51 -7.87
C ALA A 177 12.15 -15.95 -7.95
N GLY A 178 11.13 -16.20 -8.78
CA GLY A 178 10.54 -17.53 -8.98
C GLY A 178 9.38 -17.86 -8.05
N ALA A 179 8.84 -16.89 -7.30
CA ALA A 179 7.61 -17.09 -6.54
C ALA A 179 6.43 -17.18 -7.53
N ALA A 180 5.94 -18.39 -7.74
CA ALA A 180 4.69 -18.70 -8.44
C ALA A 180 3.59 -19.02 -7.40
#